data_AF-A0A6G3ZSG7-F1
#
_entry.id   AF-A0A6G3ZSG7-F1
#
_cell.length_a   1.000
_cell.length_b   1.000
_cell.length_c   1.000
_cell.angle_alpha   90.00
_cell.angle_beta   90.00
_cell.angle_gamma   90.00
#
_symmetry.space_group_name_H-M   'P 1'
#
loop_
_entity.id
_entity.type
_entity.pdbx_description
1 polymer ?
#
loop_
_entity_poly.entity_id
_entity_poly.type
_entity_poly.pdbx_seq_one_letter_code
_entity_poly.pdbx_strand_id
1 'polypeptide(L)' 'MSDYELNEVIESLCLSKVEEFIMLGYEHVTGKDIWDCVSDKYRKVGTPPLHQIVNDILSLKSTQFMNWMTLSAFKGAQF' A
#
# COMPACT_ATOMS: atom_id res chain seq x y z
N MET A 1 -2.48 17.50 13.68
CA MET A 1 -1.67 17.23 12.48
C MET A 1 -2.39 17.82 11.29
N SER A 2 -1.67 18.51 10.42
CA SER A 2 -2.18 18.90 9.11
C SER A 2 -2.24 17.69 8.17
N ASP A 3 -3.00 17.80 7.07
CA ASP A 3 -3.06 16.76 6.04
C ASP A 3 -1.68 16.49 5.41
N TYR A 4 -0.81 17.50 5.38
CA TYR A 4 0.56 17.36 4.91
C TYR A 4 1.39 16.43 5.80
N GLU A 5 1.36 16.66 7.12
CA GLU A 5 2.05 15.80 8.09
C GLU A 5 1.51 14.37 8.08
N LEU A 6 0.21 14.20 7.80
CA LEU A 6 -0.40 12.88 7.66
C LEU A 6 0.16 12.11 6.46
N ASN A 7 0.29 12.80 5.32
CA ASN A 7 0.80 12.20 4.09
C ASN A 7 2.28 11.79 4.24
N GLU A 8 3.11 12.62 4.88
CA GLU A 8 4.52 12.28 5.15
C GLU A 8 4.66 11.02 6.02
N VAL A 9 3.82 10.88 7.05
CA VAL A 9 3.81 9.68 7.90
C VAL A 9 3.41 8.44 7.10
N ILE A 10 2.37 8.55 6.27
CA ILE A 10 1.91 7.44 5.42
C ILE A 10 3.00 7.04 4.42
N GLU A 11 3.62 8.02 3.77
CA GLU A 11 4.71 7.79 2.81
C GLU A 11 5.89 7.09 3.47
N SER A 12 6.32 7.56 4.64
CA SER A 12 7.39 6.93 5.42
C SER A 12 7.08 5.47 5.77
N LEU A 13 5.84 5.16 6.17
CA LEU A 13 5.41 3.79 6.47
C LEU A 13 5.40 2.91 5.22
N CYS A 14 4.95 3.44 4.08
CA CYS A 14 5.00 2.74 2.81
C CYS A 14 6.44 2.42 2.40
N LEU A 15 7.38 3.37 2.55
CA LEU A 15 8.80 3.15 2.27
C LEU A 15 9.41 2.09 3.20
N SER A 16 9.09 2.11 4.49
CA SER A 16 9.54 1.06 5.42
C SER A 16 9.02 -0.32 5.02
N LYS A 17 7.78 -0.41 4.53
CA LYS A 17 7.21 -1.67 4.01
C LYS A 17 7.86 -2.12 2.70
N VAL A 18 8.27 -1.19 1.83
CA VAL A 18 9.07 -1.50 0.64
C VAL A 18 10.38 -2.16 1.02
N GLU A 19 11.11 -1.60 1.99
CA GLU A 19 12.37 -2.17 2.47
C GLU A 19 12.17 -3.60 2.98
N GLU A 20 11.12 -3.86 3.76
CA GLU A 20 10.76 -5.21 4.20
C GLU A 20 10.52 -6.16 3.02
N PHE A 21 9.81 -5.70 1.99
CA PHE A 21 9.51 -6.52 0.82
C PHE A 21 10.77 -6.79 -0.02
N ILE A 22 11.66 -5.81 -0.14
CA ILE A 22 12.97 -6.02 -0.77
C ILE A 22 13.78 -7.07 0.00
N MET A 23 13.78 -7.03 1.33
CA MET A 23 14.43 -8.06 2.17
C MET A 23 13.83 -9.46 1.96
N LEU A 24 12.54 -9.55 1.59
CA LEU A 24 11.87 -10.80 1.25
C LEU A 24 12.08 -11.23 -0.23
N GLY A 25 12.85 -10.48 -1.01
CA GLY A 25 13.20 -10.80 -2.40
C GLY A 25 12.34 -10.11 -3.47
N TYR A 26 11.55 -9.10 -3.11
CA TYR A 26 10.75 -8.34 -4.08
C TYR A 26 11.49 -7.09 -4.55
N GLU A 27 12.11 -7.14 -5.74
CA GLU A 27 13.10 -6.15 -6.19
C GLU A 27 12.52 -4.84 -6.78
N HIS A 28 11.23 -4.80 -7.12
CA HIS A 28 10.63 -3.70 -7.88
C HIS A 28 9.38 -3.10 -7.23
N VAL A 29 9.29 -3.15 -5.91
CA VAL A 29 8.15 -2.60 -5.15
C VAL A 29 8.40 -1.13 -4.84
N THR A 30 7.42 -0.26 -5.09
CA THR A 30 7.49 1.16 -4.73
C THR A 30 6.54 1.51 -3.60
N GLY A 31 6.80 2.63 -2.91
CA GLY A 31 5.90 3.11 -1.84
C GLY A 31 4.49 3.41 -2.38
N LYS A 32 4.40 3.83 -3.64
CA LYS A 32 3.13 4.02 -4.34
C LYS A 32 2.38 2.71 -4.54
N ASP A 33 3.06 1.62 -4.89
CA ASP A 33 2.40 0.31 -5.04
C ASP A 33 1.82 -0.18 -3.71
N ILE A 34 2.56 0.01 -2.61
CA ILE A 34 2.06 -0.29 -1.26
C ILE A 34 0.81 0.53 -0.94
N TRP A 35 0.87 1.84 -1.20
CA TRP A 35 -0.27 2.73 -0.96
C TRP A 35 -1.49 2.38 -1.82
N ASP A 36 -1.29 2.14 -3.12
CA ASP A 36 -2.37 1.76 -4.05
C ASP A 36 -3.01 0.43 -3.62
N CYS A 37 -2.21 -0.53 -3.17
CA CYS A 37 -2.71 -1.81 -2.64
C CYS A 37 -3.56 -1.64 -1.37
N VAL A 38 -3.12 -0.80 -0.43
CA VAL A 38 -3.84 -0.56 0.83
C VAL A 38 -5.11 0.27 0.59
N SER A 39 -4.98 1.34 -0.19
CA SER A 39 -6.06 2.30 -0.45
C SER A 39 -7.18 1.77 -1.34
N ASP A 40 -6.94 0.71 -2.14
CA ASP A 40 -8.01 0.05 -2.91
C ASP A 40 -9.14 -0.48 -2.01
N LYS A 41 -8.83 -0.84 -0.75
CA LYS A 41 -9.84 -1.21 0.27
C LYS A 41 -10.81 -0.06 0.58
N TYR A 42 -10.32 1.18 0.50
CA TYR A 42 -11.04 2.38 0.93
C TYR A 42 -11.84 3.03 -0.19
N ARG A 43 -11.58 2.65 -1.45
CA ARG A 43 -12.24 3.25 -2.63
C ARG A 43 -13.77 3.23 -2.58
N LYS A 44 -14.37 2.22 -1.93
CA LYS A 44 -15.84 2.09 -1.80
C LYS A 44 -16.40 2.54 -0.46
N VAL A 45 -15.59 2.55 0.60
CA VAL A 45 -16.04 2.77 1.98
C VAL A 45 -15.62 4.14 2.54
N GLY A 46 -14.75 4.87 1.83
CA GLY A 46 -14.19 6.14 2.28
C GLY A 46 -12.91 5.95 3.10
N THR A 47 -12.24 7.07 3.39
CA THR A 47 -10.97 7.08 4.13
C THR A 47 -11.19 6.70 5.60
N PRO A 48 -10.54 5.64 6.11
CA PRO A 48 -10.67 5.24 7.51
C PRO A 48 -9.79 6.12 8.41
N PRO A 49 -9.93 6.00 9.74
CA PRO A 49 -9.03 6.66 10.69
C PRO A 49 -7.57 6.24 10.51
N LEU A 50 -6.63 7.15 10.82
CA LEU A 50 -5.19 6.93 10.65
C LEU A 50 -4.67 5.62 11.27
N HIS A 51 -5.10 5.27 12.48
CA HIS A 51 -4.63 4.04 13.14
C HIS A 51 -4.94 2.78 12.31
N GLN A 52 -6.05 2.78 11.55
CA GLN A 52 -6.39 1.66 10.66
C GLN A 52 -5.48 1.65 9.43
N ILE A 53 -5.20 2.83 8.85
CA ILE A 53 -4.26 2.96 7.72
C ILE A 53 -2.87 2.47 8.12
N VAL A 54 -2.36 2.91 9.26
CA VAL A 54 -1.07 2.47 9.83
C VAL A 54 -1.05 0.96 10.00
N ASN A 55 -2.09 0.39 10.62
CA ASN A 55 -2.20 -1.04 10.80
C ASN A 55 -2.25 -1.79 9.46
N ASP A 56 -3.03 -1.31 8.50
CA ASP A 56 -3.16 -1.93 7.19
C ASP A 56 -1.86 -1.91 6.39
N ILE A 57 -1.05 -0.84 6.49
CA ILE A 57 0.29 -0.78 5.88
C ILE A 57 1.22 -1.77 6.58
N LEU A 58 1.36 -1.67 7.90
CA LEU A 58 2.35 -2.46 8.64
C LEU A 58 2.01 -3.96 8.70
N SER A 59 0.73 -4.32 8.60
CA SER A 59 0.28 -5.72 8.55
C SER A 59 0.14 -6.28 7.13
N LEU A 60 0.42 -5.47 6.09
CA LEU A 60 0.34 -5.90 4.70
C LEU A 60 1.29 -7.10 4.45
N LYS A 61 0.71 -8.22 4.02
CA LYS A 61 1.45 -9.44 3.69
C LYS A 61 1.86 -9.43 2.21
N SER A 62 3.04 -9.95 1.92
CA SER A 62 3.55 -10.10 0.54
C SER A 62 2.59 -10.90 -0.34
N THR A 63 1.95 -11.96 0.17
CA THR A 63 0.95 -12.74 -0.56
C THR A 63 -0.28 -11.91 -0.97
N GLN A 64 -0.76 -11.04 -0.08
CA GLN A 64 -1.87 -10.15 -0.37
C GLN A 64 -1.48 -9.13 -1.44
N PHE A 65 -0.29 -8.55 -1.31
CA PHE A 65 0.23 -7.60 -2.28
C PHE A 65 0.39 -8.23 -3.67
N MET A 66 0.94 -9.44 -3.76
CA MET A 66 1.08 -10.15 -5.03
C MET A 66 -0.26 -10.45 -5.68
N ASN A 67 -1.24 -10.92 -4.91
CA ASN A 67 -2.59 -11.12 -5.42
C ASN A 67 -3.19 -9.82 -5.96
N TRP A 68 -2.99 -8.71 -5.26
CA TRP A 68 -3.43 -7.39 -5.71
C TRP A 68 -2.72 -6.97 -7.01
N MET A 69 -1.40 -7.08 -7.09
CA MET A 69 -0.60 -6.77 -8.28
C MET A 69 -1.08 -7.55 -9.51
N THR A 70 -1.28 -8.86 -9.36
CA THR A 70 -1.80 -9.72 -10.43
C THR A 70 -3.18 -9.26 -10.90
N LEU A 71 -4.11 -9.00 -9.99
CA LEU A 71 -5.45 -8.51 -10.34
C LEU A 71 -5.42 -7.13 -10.99
N SER A 72 -4.56 -6.23 -10.50
CA SER A 72 -4.38 -4.88 -11.06
C SER A 72 -3.82 -4.92 -12.48
N ALA A 73 -2.89 -5.83 -12.78
CA ALA A 73 -2.40 -6.04 -14.13
C ALA A 73 -3.52 -6.50 -15.09
N PHE A 74 -4.41 -7.39 -14.64
CA PHE A 74 -5.58 -7.80 -15.44
C PHE A 74 -6.59 -6.66 -15.65
N LYS A 75 -6.81 -5.82 -14.63
CA LYS A 75 -7.69 -4.64 -14.75
C LYS A 75 -7.11 -3.59 -15.72
N GLY A 76 -5.81 -3.37 -15.69
CA GLY A 76 -5.12 -2.45 -16.61
C GLY A 76 -4.93 -2.98 -18.03
N ALA A 77 -5.02 -4.30 -18.22
CA ALA A 77 -4.97 -4.95 -19.53
C ALA A 77 -6.34 -4.91 -20.27
N GLN A 78 -7.42 -4.49 -19.61
CA GLN A 78 -8.68 -4.16 -20.28
C GLN A 78 -8.63 -2.69 -20.72
N PHE A 79 -8.15 -2.48 -21.95
CA PHE A 79 -8.14 -1.27 -22.80
C PHE A 79 -8.66 0.06 -22.23
#